data_AF-K4PYV0-F1
#
_entry.id   AF-K4PYV0-F1
#
_cell.length_a   1.000
_cell.length_b   1.000
_cell.length_c   1.000
_cell.angle_alpha   90.00
_cell.angle_beta   90.00
_cell.angle_gamma   90.00
#
_symmetry.space_group_name_H-M   'P 1'
#
loop_
_entity.id
_entity.type
_entity.pdbx_description
1 polymer ?
#
loop_
_entity_poly.entity_id
_entity_poly.type
_entity_poly.pdbx_seq_one_letter_code
_entity_poly.pdbx_strand_id
1 'polypeptide(L)'
;MNDSCCPICQNLIPIHEIERWLEVAWQRGFDTVGSKYFEGKIYGSSKWIGTTECAAVLCSFGLRARIVDFDSKGVKNGVGRACGPMDKFVVRREIDIKEDLAKFGEGSAQNRKGYQALIDWVWDYFSKYEPKESRQRRVVVTNKMPLYFQHQGHSRTIIGIQAKHEKNGRKQYNLLVLDPGHFPRIALDLGNPMLQRVWLPLAGLAVAHFLGHFQVSALCYVDPGIANVEEIEQLKNLSSVRIEC
;
A
#
# COMPACT_ATOMS: atom_id res chain seq x y z
N MET A 1 30.15 -10.68 -17.73
CA MET A 1 28.77 -10.98 -18.13
C MET A 1 28.00 -9.68 -17.97
N ASN A 2 27.59 -9.07 -19.07
CA ASN A 2 26.92 -7.76 -19.06
C ASN A 2 25.46 -7.96 -18.67
N ASP A 3 25.15 -7.76 -17.40
CA ASP A 3 23.78 -7.62 -16.91
C ASP A 3 23.23 -6.28 -17.40
N SER A 4 22.82 -6.22 -18.67
CA SER A 4 22.08 -5.07 -19.18
C SER A 4 20.70 -5.08 -18.52
N CYS A 5 20.60 -4.44 -17.36
CA CYS A 5 19.33 -4.15 -16.70
C CYS A 5 18.39 -3.46 -17.70
N CYS A 6 17.10 -3.84 -17.71
CA CYS A 6 16.08 -3.24 -18.59
C CYS A 6 16.17 -1.70 -18.54
N PRO A 7 15.99 -0.97 -19.66
CA PRO A 7 16.07 0.50 -19.68
C PRO A 7 15.20 1.20 -18.64
N ILE A 8 14.10 0.56 -18.21
CA ILE A 8 13.23 1.05 -17.14
C ILE A 8 13.94 1.01 -15.77
N CYS A 9 14.72 -0.03 -15.51
CA CYS A 9 15.43 -0.23 -14.25
C CYS A 9 16.70 0.62 -14.13
N GLN A 10 17.23 1.15 -15.24
CA GLN A 10 18.45 1.97 -15.24
C GLN A 10 18.27 3.32 -14.51
N ASN A 11 17.02 3.77 -14.32
CA ASN A 11 16.70 5.00 -13.59
C ASN A 11 16.00 4.73 -12.24
N LEU A 12 15.96 3.48 -11.77
CA LEU A 12 15.37 3.15 -10.48
C LEU A 12 16.37 3.38 -9.35
N ILE A 13 15.88 3.97 -8.25
CA ILE A 13 16.68 4.19 -7.04
C ILE A 13 16.93 2.81 -6.40
N PRO A 14 18.20 2.42 -6.17
CA PRO A 14 18.50 1.15 -5.51
C PRO A 14 18.14 1.21 -4.02
N ILE A 15 17.89 0.03 -3.41
CA ILE A 15 17.38 -0.08 -2.03
C ILE A 15 18.25 0.68 -1.02
N HIS A 16 19.58 0.58 -1.14
CA HIS A 16 20.52 1.25 -0.24
C HIS A 16 20.44 2.78 -0.30
N GLU A 17 20.05 3.36 -1.44
CA GLU A 17 19.80 4.80 -1.54
C GLU A 17 18.47 5.16 -0.88
N ILE A 18 17.42 4.34 -1.02
CA ILE A 18 16.15 4.54 -0.31
C ILE A 18 16.36 4.53 1.21
N GLU A 19 17.16 3.60 1.72
CA GLU A 19 17.54 3.54 3.14
C GLU A 19 18.21 4.83 3.60
N ARG A 20 19.17 5.36 2.83
CA ARG A 20 19.82 6.64 3.15
C ARG A 20 18.84 7.80 3.11
N TRP A 21 17.96 7.85 2.11
CA TRP A 21 16.93 8.88 2.01
C TRP A 21 15.99 8.86 3.21
N LEU A 22 15.68 7.69 3.75
CA LEU A 22 14.89 7.57 4.98
C LEU A 22 15.65 8.12 6.20
N GLU A 23 16.94 7.83 6.35
CA GLU A 23 17.76 8.43 7.42
C GLU A 23 17.84 9.95 7.30
N VAL A 24 17.99 10.48 6.08
CA VAL A 24 17.98 11.92 5.81
C VAL A 24 16.61 12.53 6.14
N ALA A 25 15.51 11.86 5.81
CA ALA A 25 14.17 12.30 6.20
C ALA A 25 14.02 12.40 7.72
N TRP A 26 14.50 11.38 8.46
CA TRP A 26 14.53 11.41 9.92
C TRP A 26 15.37 12.57 10.49
N GLN A 27 16.56 12.81 9.93
CA GLN A 27 17.40 13.94 10.33
C GLN A 27 16.73 15.30 10.08
N ARG A 28 15.90 15.40 9.04
CA ARG A 28 15.08 16.58 8.73
C ARG A 28 13.83 16.72 9.61
N GLY A 29 13.59 15.76 10.51
CA GLY A 29 12.50 15.77 11.48
C GLY A 29 11.21 15.11 11.00
N PHE A 30 11.21 14.43 9.84
CA PHE A 30 10.08 13.60 9.44
C PHE A 30 10.03 12.34 10.30
N ASP A 31 8.83 11.91 10.68
CA ASP A 31 8.58 10.65 11.39
C ASP A 31 9.56 10.38 12.54
N THR A 32 9.61 11.29 13.50
CA THR A 32 10.47 11.14 14.70
C THR A 32 10.15 9.87 15.52
N VAL A 33 8.98 9.28 15.30
CA VAL A 33 8.53 8.05 15.96
C VAL A 33 9.18 6.84 15.32
N GLY A 34 9.10 6.71 14.00
CA GLY A 34 9.82 5.70 13.23
C GLY A 34 11.33 5.83 13.44
N SER A 35 11.87 7.06 13.36
CA SER A 35 13.29 7.33 13.65
C SER A 35 13.71 6.75 15.00
N LYS A 36 12.98 7.03 16.09
CA LYS A 36 13.28 6.49 17.43
C LYS A 36 13.20 4.96 17.46
N TYR A 37 12.22 4.36 16.78
CA TYR A 37 12.10 2.90 16.72
C TYR A 37 13.31 2.24 16.06
N PHE A 38 13.81 2.83 14.97
CA PHE A 38 14.98 2.36 14.25
C PHE A 38 16.31 2.85 14.85
N GLU A 39 16.28 3.56 15.99
CA GLU A 39 17.47 4.17 16.59
C GLU A 39 18.19 5.14 15.63
N GLY A 40 17.42 5.75 14.72
CA GLY A 40 17.91 6.67 13.68
C GLY A 40 18.72 6.00 12.57
N LYS A 41 18.73 4.65 12.49
CA LYS A 41 19.57 3.91 11.55
C LYS A 41 18.83 2.74 10.90
N ILE A 42 18.81 2.73 9.58
CA ILE A 42 18.23 1.67 8.74
C ILE A 42 19.21 1.20 7.65
N TYR A 43 20.14 2.06 7.23
CA TYR A 43 21.10 1.75 6.19
C TYR A 43 21.95 0.54 6.54
N GLY A 44 21.99 -0.42 5.62
CA GLY A 44 22.70 -1.69 5.80
C GLY A 44 22.04 -2.64 6.80
N SER A 45 20.80 -2.39 7.21
CA SER A 45 20.00 -3.31 8.02
C SER A 45 19.05 -4.13 7.15
N SER A 46 18.53 -5.24 7.70
CA SER A 46 17.47 -6.04 7.07
C SER A 46 16.11 -5.82 7.72
N LYS A 47 15.93 -4.73 8.46
CA LYS A 47 14.69 -4.45 9.19
C LYS A 47 13.58 -4.08 8.22
N TRP A 48 12.34 -4.46 8.52
CA TRP A 48 11.25 -4.21 7.60
C TRP A 48 10.68 -2.81 7.78
N ILE A 49 10.44 -2.14 6.66
CA ILE A 49 9.80 -0.82 6.57
C ILE A 49 8.34 -0.98 6.11
N GLY A 50 7.48 -0.02 6.44
CA GLY A 50 6.07 0.00 6.09
C GLY A 50 5.58 1.35 5.57
N THR A 51 4.30 1.62 5.77
CA THR A 51 3.61 2.83 5.27
C THR A 51 4.16 4.12 5.87
N THR A 52 4.58 4.10 7.13
CA THR A 52 5.16 5.27 7.83
C THR A 52 6.50 5.67 7.21
N GLU A 53 7.40 4.72 7.03
CA GLU A 53 8.71 4.97 6.42
C GLU A 53 8.57 5.39 4.95
N CYS A 54 7.66 4.74 4.21
CA CYS A 54 7.33 5.13 2.84
C CYS A 54 6.83 6.58 2.76
N ALA A 55 5.87 6.94 3.60
CA ALA A 55 5.36 8.31 3.66
C ALA A 55 6.43 9.31 4.09
N ALA A 56 7.30 8.98 5.04
CA ALA A 56 8.39 9.84 5.50
C ALA A 56 9.34 10.21 4.34
N VAL A 57 9.76 9.23 3.54
CA VAL A 57 10.61 9.48 2.36
C VAL A 57 9.88 10.38 1.36
N LEU A 58 8.65 10.02 0.97
CA LEU A 58 7.87 10.79 -0.02
C LEU A 58 7.63 12.24 0.44
N CYS A 59 7.22 12.44 1.69
CA CYS A 59 7.00 13.75 2.29
C CYS A 59 8.28 14.59 2.35
N SER A 60 9.44 13.96 2.57
CA SER A 60 10.73 14.67 2.58
C SER A 60 11.13 15.25 1.21
N PHE A 61 10.55 14.73 0.14
CA PHE A 61 10.66 15.26 -1.23
C PHE A 61 9.53 16.24 -1.59
N GLY A 62 8.67 16.60 -0.65
CA GLY A 62 7.54 17.51 -0.87
C GLY A 62 6.32 16.84 -1.51
N LEU A 63 6.26 15.50 -1.56
CA LEU A 63 5.06 14.79 -2.00
C LEU A 63 4.05 14.71 -0.85
N ARG A 64 2.77 14.93 -1.16
CA ARG A 64 1.68 14.90 -0.18
C ARG A 64 1.23 13.46 0.10
N ALA A 65 2.13 12.66 0.68
CA ALA A 65 1.83 11.29 1.05
C ALA A 65 0.96 11.25 2.32
N ARG A 66 -0.06 10.39 2.33
CA ARG A 66 -0.97 10.18 3.45
C ARG A 66 -1.19 8.69 3.70
N ILE A 67 -1.49 8.37 4.95
CA ILE A 67 -1.70 7.00 5.41
C ILE A 67 -3.18 6.80 5.74
N VAL A 68 -3.72 5.64 5.36
CA VAL A 68 -5.06 5.18 5.75
C VAL A 68 -4.92 3.88 6.51
N ASP A 69 -5.39 3.86 7.75
CA ASP A 69 -5.39 2.66 8.59
C ASP A 69 -6.79 2.06 8.63
N PHE A 70 -6.90 0.76 8.41
CA PHE A 70 -8.16 0.01 8.46
C PHE A 70 -8.18 -0.78 9.77
N ASP A 71 -8.54 -0.11 10.88
CA ASP A 71 -8.60 -0.77 12.18
C ASP A 71 -9.99 -1.38 12.41
N SER A 72 -9.98 -2.59 12.95
CA SER A 72 -11.16 -3.35 13.35
C SER A 72 -11.53 -3.14 14.83
N LYS A 73 -10.66 -2.50 15.62
CA LYS A 73 -10.92 -2.23 17.05
C LYS A 73 -11.23 -0.75 17.23
N GLY A 74 -12.50 -0.45 17.49
CA GLY A 74 -12.97 0.91 17.79
C GLY A 74 -12.24 1.53 18.99
N VAL A 75 -11.17 2.26 18.73
CA VAL A 75 -10.59 3.21 19.68
C VAL A 75 -11.12 4.58 19.30
N LYS A 76 -12.03 5.08 20.14
CA LYS A 76 -12.81 6.32 20.01
C LYS A 76 -12.06 7.48 19.32
N ASN A 77 -12.77 8.14 18.39
CA ASN A 77 -12.61 9.51 17.89
C ASN A 77 -11.29 10.21 18.26
N GLY A 78 -10.35 10.15 17.32
CA GLY A 78 -9.14 10.96 17.31
C GLY A 78 -8.32 10.67 16.06
N VAL A 79 -7.59 11.67 15.55
CA VAL A 79 -6.57 11.49 14.52
C VAL A 79 -5.69 10.31 14.94
N GLY A 80 -5.69 9.25 14.13
CA GLY A 80 -4.90 8.09 14.42
C GLY A 80 -3.43 8.41 14.23
N ARG A 81 -2.61 8.07 15.23
CA ARG A 81 -1.17 7.99 15.00
C ARG A 81 -0.96 6.84 14.02
N ALA A 82 -0.34 7.12 12.87
CA ALA A 82 -0.08 6.10 11.86
C ALA A 82 0.59 4.88 12.49
N CYS A 83 0.10 3.69 12.16
CA CYS A 83 0.64 2.47 12.73
C CYS A 83 2.12 2.33 12.35
N GLY A 84 2.96 2.22 13.38
CA GLY A 84 4.41 2.19 13.25
C GLY A 84 4.95 0.95 12.54
N PRO A 85 6.26 0.70 12.67
CA PRO A 85 7.03 -0.13 11.74
C PRO A 85 6.54 -1.57 11.61
N MET A 86 6.79 -2.12 10.43
CA MET A 86 6.35 -3.45 10.01
C MET A 86 6.70 -4.56 11.03
N ASP A 87 7.87 -4.49 11.63
CA ASP A 87 8.39 -5.46 12.60
C ASP A 87 7.42 -5.67 13.78
N LYS A 88 6.65 -4.65 14.18
CA LYS A 88 5.63 -4.77 15.23
C LYS A 88 4.49 -5.73 14.85
N PHE A 89 4.17 -5.84 13.56
CA PHE A 89 3.15 -6.76 13.05
C PHE A 89 3.65 -8.21 12.92
N VAL A 90 4.98 -8.40 12.83
CA VAL A 90 5.60 -9.73 12.93
C VAL A 90 5.46 -10.27 14.35
N VAL A 91 5.76 -9.46 15.37
CA VAL A 91 5.62 -9.82 16.79
C VAL A 91 4.15 -10.03 17.18
N ARG A 92 3.23 -9.21 16.64
CA ARG A 92 1.79 -9.38 16.88
C ARG A 92 1.27 -10.75 16.41
N ARG A 93 1.89 -11.36 15.38
CA ARG A 93 1.57 -12.72 14.93
C ARG A 93 1.81 -13.77 16.01
N GLU A 94 2.87 -13.66 16.82
CA GLU A 94 3.15 -14.63 17.90
C GLU A 94 2.17 -14.51 19.08
N ILE A 95 1.66 -13.30 19.32
CA ILE A 95 0.67 -13.02 20.38
C ILE A 95 -0.73 -13.43 19.90
N ASP A 96 -1.10 -13.04 18.68
CA ASP A 96 -2.39 -13.37 18.08
C ASP A 96 -2.52 -14.89 17.83
N ILE A 97 -1.45 -15.63 17.49
CA ILE A 97 -1.48 -17.11 17.44
C ILE A 97 -1.85 -17.71 18.81
N LYS A 98 -1.39 -17.10 19.91
CA LYS A 98 -1.72 -17.57 21.27
C LYS A 98 -3.15 -17.18 21.69
N GLU A 99 -3.68 -16.04 21.24
CA GLU A 99 -5.07 -15.62 21.49
C GLU A 99 -6.09 -16.31 20.56
N ASP A 100 -5.77 -16.57 19.29
CA ASP A 100 -6.65 -17.18 18.28
C ASP A 100 -6.94 -18.66 18.59
N LEU A 101 -5.99 -19.37 19.22
CA LEU A 101 -6.23 -20.71 19.77
C LEU A 101 -7.30 -20.72 20.87
N ALA A 102 -7.61 -19.57 21.49
CA ALA A 102 -8.60 -19.46 22.55
C ALA A 102 -9.99 -19.01 22.07
N LYS A 103 -10.17 -18.55 20.81
CA LYS A 103 -11.46 -17.98 20.34
C LYS A 103 -11.78 -18.27 18.86
N PHE A 104 -12.06 -19.53 18.55
CA PHE A 104 -12.64 -19.90 17.24
C PHE A 104 -14.14 -19.54 17.19
N GLY A 105 -14.48 -18.40 16.59
CA GLY A 105 -15.88 -18.06 16.27
C GLY A 105 -16.15 -16.68 15.67
N GLU A 106 -15.46 -15.63 16.14
CA GLU A 106 -15.83 -14.23 15.82
C GLU A 106 -14.94 -13.53 14.77
N GLY A 107 -13.73 -14.03 14.50
CA GLY A 107 -12.76 -13.37 13.61
C GLY A 107 -13.14 -13.26 12.12
N SER A 108 -14.08 -14.09 11.64
CA SER A 108 -14.41 -14.14 10.19
C SER A 108 -15.34 -13.02 9.70
N ALA A 109 -16.18 -12.46 10.57
CA ALA A 109 -17.10 -11.39 10.21
C ALA A 109 -16.38 -10.05 10.13
N GLN A 110 -15.44 -9.83 11.06
CA GLN A 110 -14.71 -8.57 11.17
C GLN A 110 -13.69 -8.38 10.03
N ASN A 111 -13.00 -9.45 9.63
CA ASN A 111 -12.12 -9.42 8.44
C ASN A 111 -12.88 -9.07 7.16
N ARG A 112 -14.15 -9.49 7.04
CA ARG A 112 -14.99 -9.16 5.88
C ARG A 112 -15.36 -7.68 5.83
N LYS A 113 -15.63 -7.05 6.97
CA LYS A 113 -15.93 -5.60 7.01
C LYS A 113 -14.71 -4.76 6.67
N GLY A 114 -13.54 -5.11 7.22
CA GLY A 114 -12.27 -4.44 6.89
C GLY A 114 -11.92 -4.53 5.41
N TYR A 115 -12.12 -5.71 4.83
CA TYR A 115 -11.92 -5.90 3.40
C TYR A 115 -12.93 -5.09 2.56
N GLN A 116 -14.20 -5.03 2.96
CA GLN A 116 -15.19 -4.22 2.25
C GLN A 116 -14.85 -2.73 2.30
N ALA A 117 -14.45 -2.22 3.46
CA ALA A 117 -14.01 -0.83 3.63
C ALA A 117 -12.78 -0.51 2.75
N LEU A 118 -11.82 -1.44 2.64
CA LEU A 118 -10.70 -1.32 1.70
C LEU A 118 -11.19 -1.21 0.26
N ILE A 119 -12.08 -2.10 -0.16
CA ILE A 119 -12.63 -2.11 -1.52
C ILE A 119 -13.34 -0.79 -1.83
N ASP A 120 -14.19 -0.32 -0.91
CA ASP A 120 -14.95 0.91 -1.08
C ASP A 120 -14.02 2.12 -1.14
N TRP A 121 -12.98 2.16 -0.30
CA TRP A 121 -11.99 3.23 -0.30
C TRP A 121 -11.18 3.26 -1.59
N VAL A 122 -10.69 2.10 -2.07
CA VAL A 122 -9.93 2.00 -3.32
C VAL A 122 -10.81 2.34 -4.52
N TRP A 123 -12.07 1.91 -4.51
CA TRP A 123 -13.04 2.27 -5.53
C TRP A 123 -13.25 3.78 -5.59
N ASP A 124 -13.48 4.44 -4.44
CA ASP A 124 -13.59 5.90 -4.39
C ASP A 124 -12.29 6.54 -4.89
N TYR A 125 -11.13 6.13 -4.39
CA TYR A 125 -9.84 6.68 -4.78
C TYR A 125 -9.70 6.74 -6.31
N PHE A 126 -9.88 5.62 -7.01
CA PHE A 126 -9.75 5.56 -8.46
C PHE A 126 -10.93 6.14 -9.25
N SER A 127 -12.14 6.19 -8.67
CA SER A 127 -13.34 6.71 -9.35
C SER A 127 -13.57 8.21 -9.11
N LYS A 128 -12.91 8.81 -8.11
CA LYS A 128 -13.13 10.19 -7.72
C LYS A 128 -12.58 11.14 -8.78
N TYR A 129 -13.42 12.09 -9.19
CA TYR A 129 -13.20 13.07 -10.26
C TYR A 129 -13.28 12.52 -11.69
N GLU A 130 -13.84 11.32 -11.86
CA GLU A 130 -14.15 10.81 -13.21
C GLU A 130 -15.17 11.71 -13.92
N PRO A 131 -14.86 12.21 -15.14
CA PRO A 131 -15.83 12.87 -16.00
C PRO A 131 -17.10 12.02 -16.13
N LYS A 132 -18.29 12.64 -16.10
CA LYS A 132 -19.56 11.90 -16.20
C LYS A 132 -19.65 11.07 -17.50
N GLU A 133 -18.92 11.48 -18.54
CA GLU A 133 -18.78 10.81 -19.83
C GLU A 133 -17.94 9.51 -19.76
N SER A 134 -17.08 9.36 -18.76
CA SER A 134 -16.28 8.14 -18.51
C SER A 134 -17.14 6.93 -18.15
N ARG A 135 -18.36 7.14 -17.64
CA ARG A 135 -19.22 6.06 -17.10
C ARG A 135 -19.68 5.05 -18.16
N GLN A 136 -19.53 5.36 -19.45
CA GLN A 136 -19.82 4.43 -20.55
C GLN A 136 -18.61 3.61 -21.00
N ARG A 137 -17.40 3.93 -20.53
CA ARG A 137 -16.18 3.22 -20.94
C ARG A 137 -15.94 2.01 -20.03
N ARG A 138 -15.61 0.87 -20.65
CA ARG A 138 -15.27 -0.38 -19.94
C ARG A 138 -13.95 -0.29 -19.17
N VAL A 139 -13.04 0.56 -19.62
CA VAL A 139 -11.72 0.79 -19.03
C VAL A 139 -11.50 2.28 -18.91
N VAL A 140 -11.04 2.70 -17.73
CA VAL A 140 -10.75 4.10 -17.40
C VAL A 140 -9.31 4.16 -16.92
N VAL A 141 -8.50 4.98 -17.58
CA VAL A 141 -7.10 5.23 -17.21
C VAL A 141 -7.05 6.57 -16.50
N THR A 142 -6.60 6.56 -15.25
CA THR A 142 -6.50 7.76 -14.41
C THR A 142 -5.04 8.21 -14.32
N ASN A 143 -4.83 9.46 -13.93
CA ASN A 143 -3.51 10.00 -13.58
C ASN A 143 -3.16 9.84 -12.09
N LYS A 144 -3.91 9.01 -11.36
CA LYS A 144 -3.70 8.80 -9.92
C LYS A 144 -2.50 7.88 -9.69
N MET A 145 -1.80 8.11 -8.60
CA MET A 145 -0.65 7.30 -8.24
C MET A 145 -1.09 5.90 -7.76
N PRO A 146 -0.27 4.87 -7.99
CA PRO A 146 -0.45 3.58 -7.35
C PRO A 146 -0.48 3.70 -5.82
N LEU A 147 -1.18 2.78 -5.16
CA LEU A 147 -1.29 2.75 -3.70
C LEU A 147 -0.28 1.75 -3.13
N TYR A 148 0.56 2.20 -2.20
CA TYR A 148 1.37 1.29 -1.40
C TYR A 148 0.47 0.60 -0.38
N PHE A 149 0.36 -0.72 -0.46
CA PHE A 149 -0.58 -1.52 0.31
C PHE A 149 0.15 -2.42 1.29
N GLN A 150 -0.17 -2.20 2.57
CA GLN A 150 0.42 -2.90 3.69
C GLN A 150 -0.58 -3.86 4.34
N HIS A 151 -0.20 -5.13 4.40
CA HIS A 151 -0.90 -6.14 5.18
C HIS A 151 0.10 -6.95 6.01
N GLN A 152 -0.39 -7.86 6.85
CA GLN A 152 0.45 -8.51 7.86
C GLN A 152 1.64 -9.25 7.24
N GLY A 153 2.83 -8.67 7.43
CA GLY A 153 4.12 -9.26 7.06
C GLY A 153 4.47 -9.20 5.57
N HIS A 154 3.75 -8.42 4.75
CA HIS A 154 4.11 -8.23 3.34
C HIS A 154 3.52 -6.95 2.75
N SER A 155 4.21 -6.33 1.80
CA SER A 155 3.74 -5.12 1.09
C SER A 155 3.51 -5.40 -0.39
N ARG A 156 2.57 -4.68 -0.98
CA ARG A 156 2.19 -4.79 -2.39
C ARG A 156 1.82 -3.43 -2.95
N THR A 157 1.66 -3.33 -4.27
CA THR A 157 1.23 -2.09 -4.93
C THR A 157 -0.10 -2.29 -5.64
N ILE A 158 -1.15 -1.54 -5.25
CA ILE A 158 -2.44 -1.56 -5.95
C ILE A 158 -2.38 -0.52 -7.08
N ILE A 159 -2.62 -0.97 -8.32
CA ILE A 159 -2.58 -0.13 -9.53
C ILE A 159 -3.97 0.12 -10.12
N GLY A 160 -5.02 -0.50 -9.57
CA GLY A 160 -6.39 -0.29 -10.01
C GLY A 160 -7.38 -1.25 -9.40
N ILE A 161 -8.64 -1.12 -9.84
CA ILE A 161 -9.78 -1.92 -9.38
C ILE A 161 -10.73 -2.22 -10.54
N GLN A 162 -11.28 -3.43 -10.56
CA GLN A 162 -12.24 -3.91 -11.55
C GLN A 162 -13.55 -4.28 -10.86
N ALA A 163 -14.66 -3.70 -11.33
CA ALA A 163 -16.00 -4.18 -10.98
C ALA A 163 -16.50 -5.21 -12.01
N LYS A 164 -16.96 -6.36 -11.54
CA LYS A 164 -17.66 -7.38 -12.32
C LYS A 164 -19.12 -7.43 -11.89
N HIS A 165 -20.03 -7.46 -12.85
CA HIS A 165 -21.44 -7.68 -12.60
C HIS A 165 -21.72 -9.18 -12.51
N GLU A 166 -22.21 -9.64 -11.36
CA GLU A 166 -22.68 -11.01 -11.20
C GLU A 166 -24.12 -11.16 -11.69
N LYS A 167 -24.49 -12.39 -12.07
CA LYS A 167 -25.84 -12.73 -12.58
C LYS A 167 -26.97 -12.44 -11.59
N ASN A 168 -26.64 -12.33 -10.30
CA ASN A 168 -27.56 -12.02 -9.20
C ASN A 168 -27.75 -10.51 -8.96
N GLY A 169 -27.15 -9.64 -9.79
CA GLY A 169 -27.17 -8.18 -9.63
C GLY A 169 -26.15 -7.62 -8.63
N ARG A 170 -25.38 -8.47 -7.93
CA ARG A 170 -24.28 -8.05 -7.07
C ARG A 170 -23.07 -7.63 -7.89
N LYS A 171 -22.31 -6.67 -7.36
CA LYS A 171 -21.02 -6.27 -7.90
C LYS A 171 -19.92 -6.99 -7.14
N GLN A 172 -19.07 -7.71 -7.86
CA GLN A 172 -17.84 -8.28 -7.32
C GLN A 172 -16.69 -7.35 -7.70
N TYR A 173 -15.81 -7.03 -6.75
CA TYR A 173 -14.66 -6.17 -6.98
C TYR A 173 -13.37 -6.97 -6.94
N ASN A 174 -12.47 -6.68 -7.86
CA ASN A 174 -11.14 -7.28 -7.94
C ASN A 174 -10.09 -6.18 -7.95
N LEU A 175 -9.15 -6.25 -7.02
CA LEU A 175 -7.99 -5.35 -7.02
C LEU A 175 -6.95 -5.82 -8.04
N LEU A 176 -6.31 -4.87 -8.72
CA LEU A 176 -5.17 -5.10 -9.59
C LEU A 176 -3.91 -4.80 -8.77
N VAL A 177 -3.20 -5.85 -8.37
CA VAL A 177 -2.11 -5.76 -7.38
C VAL A 177 -0.81 -6.31 -7.96
N LEU A 178 0.27 -5.54 -7.84
CA LEU A 178 1.63 -5.95 -8.13
C LEU A 178 2.31 -6.41 -6.84
N ASP A 179 2.87 -7.62 -6.86
CA ASP A 179 3.57 -8.20 -5.72
C ASP A 179 5.09 -8.26 -6.00
N PRO A 180 5.94 -7.63 -5.16
CA PRO A 180 7.39 -7.64 -5.36
C PRO A 180 8.01 -9.04 -5.30
N GLY A 181 7.35 -10.01 -4.63
CA GLY A 181 7.79 -11.41 -4.56
C GLY A 181 7.67 -12.18 -5.87
N HIS A 182 7.00 -11.64 -6.90
CA HIS A 182 6.79 -12.30 -8.20
C HIS A 182 7.60 -11.68 -9.36
N PHE A 183 8.65 -10.92 -9.03
CA PHE A 183 9.45 -10.15 -9.99
C PHE A 183 10.05 -10.92 -11.20
N PRO A 184 10.48 -12.19 -11.10
CA PRO A 184 11.14 -12.85 -12.23
C PRO A 184 10.26 -13.08 -13.46
N ARG A 185 8.92 -13.05 -13.36
CA ARG A 185 8.02 -13.32 -14.50
C ARG A 185 7.54 -12.09 -15.25
N ILE A 186 7.38 -10.95 -14.57
CA ILE A 186 6.75 -9.75 -15.14
C ILE A 186 7.70 -9.03 -16.11
N ALA A 187 8.98 -8.91 -15.76
CA ALA A 187 9.97 -8.16 -16.55
C ALA A 187 10.36 -8.85 -17.86
N LEU A 188 10.39 -10.20 -17.89
CA LEU A 188 10.68 -10.97 -19.10
C LEU A 188 9.55 -10.88 -20.14
N ASP A 189 8.30 -10.78 -19.69
CA ASP A 189 7.13 -10.82 -20.57
C ASP A 189 6.75 -9.44 -21.14
N LEU A 190 7.06 -8.33 -20.46
CA LEU A 190 6.73 -6.96 -20.93
C LEU A 190 7.46 -6.56 -22.23
N GLY A 191 8.58 -7.23 -22.55
CA GLY A 191 9.31 -7.05 -23.80
C GLY A 191 8.74 -7.83 -24.99
N ASN A 192 7.72 -8.68 -24.79
CA ASN A 192 7.20 -9.56 -25.84
C ASN A 192 5.76 -9.17 -26.26
N PRO A 193 5.57 -8.56 -27.45
CA PRO A 193 4.25 -8.11 -27.93
C PRO A 193 3.27 -9.26 -28.22
N MET A 194 3.72 -10.51 -28.40
CA MET A 194 2.81 -11.65 -28.58
C MET A 194 2.17 -12.12 -27.27
N LEU A 195 2.84 -11.91 -26.14
CA LEU A 195 2.31 -12.31 -24.84
C LEU A 195 1.29 -11.30 -24.30
N GLN A 196 1.26 -10.04 -24.80
CA GLN A 196 0.37 -8.93 -24.41
C GLN A 196 -1.13 -9.25 -24.32
N ARG A 197 -1.59 -10.37 -24.91
CA ARG A 197 -3.01 -10.77 -24.94
C ARG A 197 -3.44 -11.74 -23.82
N VAL A 198 -2.51 -12.25 -22.99
CA VAL A 198 -2.78 -13.29 -21.96
C VAL A 198 -2.49 -12.82 -20.52
N TRP A 199 -2.62 -11.52 -20.24
CA TRP A 199 -1.95 -10.89 -19.08
C TRP A 199 -2.63 -11.00 -17.72
N LEU A 200 -3.93 -11.29 -17.66
CA LEU A 200 -4.66 -11.24 -16.38
C LEU A 200 -4.45 -12.46 -15.45
N PRO A 201 -4.24 -13.70 -15.94
CA PRO A 201 -4.07 -14.85 -15.02
C PRO A 201 -2.61 -15.23 -14.71
N LEU A 202 -1.61 -14.82 -15.52
CA LEU A 202 -0.26 -15.44 -15.48
C LEU A 202 0.88 -14.50 -15.03
N ALA A 203 0.67 -13.19 -14.96
CA ALA A 203 1.74 -12.19 -14.79
C ALA A 203 1.80 -11.55 -13.39
N GLY A 204 1.60 -12.31 -12.30
CA GLY A 204 1.75 -11.76 -10.94
C GLY A 204 0.76 -10.66 -10.56
N LEU A 205 -0.21 -10.36 -11.43
CA LEU A 205 -1.41 -9.60 -11.12
C LEU A 205 -2.29 -10.53 -10.28
N ALA A 206 -2.12 -10.50 -8.96
CA ALA A 206 -3.01 -11.21 -8.08
C ALA A 206 -4.39 -10.54 -8.20
N VAL A 207 -5.30 -11.13 -8.97
CA VAL A 207 -6.74 -10.86 -8.85
C VAL A 207 -7.10 -11.34 -7.45
N ALA A 208 -7.00 -10.42 -6.50
CA ALA A 208 -6.92 -10.75 -5.09
C ALA A 208 -8.31 -11.10 -4.52
N HIS A 209 -8.88 -12.22 -4.96
CA HIS A 209 -9.97 -12.89 -4.25
C HIS A 209 -9.48 -13.42 -2.87
N PHE A 210 -8.15 -13.47 -2.68
CA PHE A 210 -7.43 -14.03 -1.54
C PHE A 210 -7.18 -13.04 -0.38
N LEU A 211 -7.74 -11.83 -0.42
CA LEU A 211 -7.58 -10.87 0.68
C LEU A 211 -8.54 -11.10 1.86
N GLY A 212 -9.51 -12.01 1.74
CA GLY A 212 -10.45 -12.35 2.81
C GLY A 212 -9.82 -12.97 4.07
N HIS A 213 -8.53 -13.33 4.02
CA HIS A 213 -7.78 -13.88 5.15
C HIS A 213 -6.73 -12.93 5.73
N PHE A 214 -6.46 -11.79 5.10
CA PHE A 214 -5.42 -10.87 5.58
C PHE A 214 -6.06 -9.73 6.36
N GLN A 215 -5.58 -9.49 7.58
CA GLN A 215 -5.88 -8.26 8.30
C GLN A 215 -5.26 -7.09 7.52
N VAL A 216 -6.09 -6.37 6.79
CA VAL A 216 -5.71 -5.14 6.10
C VAL A 216 -5.22 -4.16 7.15
N SER A 217 -3.99 -3.69 7.04
CA SER A 217 -3.37 -2.85 8.08
C SER A 217 -3.35 -1.39 7.66
N ALA A 218 -2.79 -1.07 6.49
CA ALA A 218 -2.70 0.31 6.03
C ALA A 218 -2.52 0.47 4.51
N LEU A 219 -2.87 1.64 3.99
CA LEU A 219 -2.49 2.14 2.67
C LEU A 219 -1.64 3.41 2.81
N CYS A 220 -0.72 3.64 1.88
CA CYS A 220 -0.11 4.94 1.65
C CYS A 220 -0.43 5.40 0.22
N TYR A 221 -0.99 6.60 0.10
CA TYR A 221 -1.34 7.24 -1.17
C TYR A 221 -0.75 8.65 -1.23
N VAL A 222 -0.60 9.18 -2.44
CA VAL A 222 -0.08 10.53 -2.67
C VAL A 222 -1.15 11.36 -3.36
N ASP A 223 -1.44 12.54 -2.82
CA ASP A 223 -2.28 13.50 -3.51
C ASP A 223 -1.53 14.20 -4.64
N PRO A 224 -2.23 14.63 -5.70
CA PRO A 224 -1.62 15.44 -6.74
C PRO A 224 -1.01 16.75 -6.22
N GLY A 225 0.11 17.14 -6.83
CA GLY A 225 0.81 18.39 -6.57
C GLY A 225 2.01 18.24 -5.63
N ILE A 226 2.74 19.35 -5.47
CA ILE A 226 3.93 19.46 -4.64
C ILE A 226 3.61 20.38 -3.47
N ALA A 227 4.06 20.00 -2.27
CA ALA A 227 3.87 20.76 -1.06
C ALA A 227 4.72 22.03 -1.06
N ASN A 228 4.16 23.14 -0.55
CA ASN A 228 4.94 24.35 -0.27
C ASN A 228 5.73 24.21 1.04
N VAL A 229 6.52 25.23 1.41
CA VAL A 229 7.40 25.18 2.57
C VAL A 229 6.61 24.99 3.87
N GLU A 230 5.46 25.67 4.03
CA GLU A 230 4.62 25.53 5.22
C GLU A 230 3.98 24.14 5.32
N GLU A 231 3.50 23.60 4.20
CA GLU A 231 2.94 22.25 4.11
C GLU A 231 4.00 21.18 4.41
N ILE A 232 5.23 21.35 3.93
CA ILE A 232 6.35 20.43 4.22
C ILE A 232 6.59 20.31 5.73
N GLU A 233 6.54 21.42 6.47
CA GLU A 233 6.67 21.38 7.93
C GLU A 233 5.51 20.63 8.60
N GLN A 234 4.30 20.74 8.07
CA GLN A 234 3.14 19.97 8.55
C GLN A 234 3.29 18.47 8.26
N LEU A 235 3.82 18.12 7.09
CA LEU A 235 4.04 16.74 6.64
C LEU A 235 5.10 15.98 7.46
N LYS A 236 5.90 16.67 8.29
CA LYS A 236 6.84 16.00 9.22
C LYS A 236 6.13 15.12 10.24
N ASN A 237 4.91 15.50 10.64
CA ASN A 237 4.09 14.76 11.58
C ASN A 237 3.11 13.86 10.82
N LEU A 238 3.51 12.62 10.58
CA LEU A 238 2.67 11.65 9.88
C LEU A 238 1.40 11.33 10.69
N SER A 239 0.24 11.65 10.11
CA SER A 239 -1.09 11.27 10.63
C SER A 239 -1.73 10.23 9.73
N SER A 240 -2.45 9.27 10.32
CA SER A 240 -3.30 8.35 9.56
C SER A 240 -4.78 8.72 9.65
N VAL A 241 -5.46 8.57 8.52
CA VAL A 241 -6.92 8.56 8.48
C VAL A 241 -7.37 7.16 8.87
N ARG A 242 -8.14 7.05 9.95
CA ARG A 242 -8.71 5.77 10.39
C ARG A 242 -10.04 5.51 9.70
N ILE A 243 -10.19 4.32 9.14
CA ILE A 243 -11.46 3.82 8.61
C ILE A 243 -11.97 2.74 9.57
N GLU A 244 -13.06 3.05 10.27
CA GLU A 244 -13.73 2.10 11.15
C GLU A 244 -14.48 1.05 10.33
N CYS A 245 -14.24 -0.23 10.65
CA CYS A 245 -14.74 -1.37 9.91
C CYS A 245 -15.70 -2.22 10.77
#